data_AF-A0A850LQ24-F1
#
_entry.id   AF-A0A850LQ24-F1
#
_cell.length_a   1.000
_cell.length_b   1.000
_cell.length_c   1.000
_cell.angle_alpha   90.00
_cell.angle_beta   90.00
_cell.angle_gamma   90.00
#
_symmetry.space_group_name_H-M   'P 1'
#
loop_
_entity.id
_entity.type
_entity.pdbx_description
1 polymer ?
#
loop_
_entity_poly.entity_id
_entity_poly.type
_entity_poly.pdbx_seq_one_letter_code
_entity_poly.pdbx_strand_id
1 'polypeptide(L)'
;MSGKIDDKTYLKYLFQSLNLKELKQTCKDLEIKGYSKYKKADLIDYIIDSMSDEEIEEFLKTKELGFITKSIDNAIDIINGTGRESIDGIKIKDPDNHEIEIDFKGFNWETSSYLSITKDNIHDPERDCDCRIGSEGGLCNHFWVGFIFSLIQKYFKISDWKMTKIPKDLEKKIKTISISKVSTEVGEKDSKRKTPESVTMVDESSAMSKISKYLDSRVTIYQGEINKIDERESVFEGHKSKYYLLDLDKVKIGPQIKKKSDYDEKEIEEISKLTIRLGEKGYNKVSLNVGDKISCNGALTKDNFFGLLLKRSTSIKKVK
;
A
#
# COMPACT_ATOMS: atom_id res chain seq x y z
N MET A 1 34.47 1.48 4.43
CA MET A 1 34.32 1.18 5.88
C MET A 1 32.84 0.91 6.12
N SER A 2 32.41 -0.35 6.11
CA SER A 2 31.01 -0.75 6.32
C SER A 2 30.80 -1.06 7.80
N GLY A 3 30.45 -0.04 8.58
CA GLY A 3 30.12 -0.22 9.99
C GLY A 3 28.70 -0.76 10.11
N LYS A 4 28.53 -1.91 10.78
CA LYS A 4 27.20 -2.38 11.19
C LYS A 4 26.53 -1.25 11.98
N ILE A 5 25.28 -0.89 11.63
CA ILE A 5 24.49 0.06 12.41
C ILE A 5 24.41 -0.44 13.84
N ASP A 6 24.66 0.42 14.82
CA ASP A 6 24.49 0.06 16.22
C ASP A 6 22.99 -0.12 16.56
N ASP A 7 22.72 -0.95 17.55
CA ASP A 7 21.36 -1.38 17.84
C ASP A 7 20.46 -0.23 18.31
N LYS A 8 21.01 0.83 18.93
CA LYS A 8 20.25 2.03 19.34
C LYS A 8 19.81 2.85 18.13
N THR A 9 20.73 3.11 17.21
CA THR A 9 20.42 3.78 15.93
C THR A 9 19.40 2.98 15.13
N TYR A 10 19.58 1.66 15.06
CA TYR A 10 18.64 0.79 14.36
C TYR A 10 17.24 0.79 15.02
N LEU A 11 17.18 0.70 16.35
CA LEU A 11 15.92 0.76 17.08
C LEU A 11 15.21 2.11 16.89
N LYS A 12 15.96 3.21 16.79
CA LYS A 12 15.42 4.52 16.43
C LYS A 12 14.73 4.49 15.06
N TYR A 13 15.37 3.93 14.03
CA TYR A 13 14.76 3.78 12.69
C TYR A 13 13.46 2.95 12.74
N LEU A 14 13.44 1.89 13.53
CA LEU A 14 12.27 1.03 13.71
C LEU A 14 11.13 1.81 14.39
N PHE A 15 11.42 2.54 15.46
CA PHE A 15 10.44 3.33 16.20
C PHE A 15 9.91 4.55 15.43
N GLN A 16 10.68 5.08 14.47
CA GLN A 16 10.14 6.10 13.56
C GLN A 16 8.95 5.59 12.75
N SER A 17 8.87 4.28 12.49
CA SER A 17 7.76 3.67 11.75
C SER A 17 6.48 3.55 12.58
N LEU A 18 6.57 3.70 13.91
CA LEU A 18 5.44 3.59 14.84
C LEU A 18 4.69 4.93 15.01
N ASN A 19 3.40 4.83 15.31
CA ASN A 19 2.61 5.98 15.74
C ASN A 19 2.68 6.17 17.27
N LEU A 20 2.20 7.32 17.76
CA LEU A 20 2.28 7.67 19.19
C LEU A 20 1.56 6.64 20.09
N LYS A 21 0.45 6.05 19.63
CA LYS A 21 -0.27 5.03 20.40
C LYS A 21 0.55 3.74 20.52
N GLU A 22 1.19 3.33 19.42
CA GLU A 22 2.09 2.16 19.39
C GLU A 22 3.31 2.38 20.29
N LEU A 23 3.96 3.55 20.24
CA LEU A 23 5.09 3.88 21.12
C LEU A 23 4.68 3.89 22.60
N LYS A 24 3.51 4.45 22.92
CA LYS A 24 2.95 4.39 24.29
C LYS A 24 2.62 2.96 24.71
N GLN A 25 2.23 2.09 23.78
CA GLN A 25 2.05 0.67 24.09
C GLN A 25 3.39 0.00 24.35
N THR A 26 4.43 0.28 23.56
CA THR A 26 5.80 -0.17 23.81
C THR A 26 6.28 0.21 25.21
N CYS A 27 6.03 1.45 25.65
CA CYS A 27 6.36 1.88 27.02
C CYS A 27 5.66 1.03 28.09
N LYS A 28 4.40 0.64 27.86
CA LYS A 28 3.65 -0.21 28.80
C LYS A 28 4.20 -1.63 28.83
N ASP A 29 4.49 -2.19 27.66
CA ASP A 29 5.05 -3.53 27.51
C ASP A 29 6.43 -3.65 28.18
N LEU A 30 7.20 -2.56 28.19
CA LEU A 30 8.53 -2.44 28.82
C LEU A 30 8.47 -1.91 30.27
N GLU A 31 7.28 -1.71 30.83
CA GLU A 31 7.08 -1.14 32.17
C GLU A 31 7.73 0.25 32.42
N ILE A 32 8.04 0.98 31.35
CA ILE A 32 8.59 2.35 31.39
C ILE A 32 7.53 3.30 31.98
N LYS A 33 7.93 4.15 32.93
CA LYS A 33 7.04 5.12 33.59
C LYS A 33 7.33 6.56 33.12
N GLY A 34 6.42 7.49 33.40
CA GLY A 34 6.64 8.93 33.14
C GLY A 34 6.55 9.36 31.67
N TYR A 35 6.17 8.46 30.76
CA TYR A 35 6.19 8.70 29.31
C TYR A 35 5.03 9.56 28.77
N SER A 36 4.00 9.83 29.59
CA SER A 36 2.74 10.45 29.13
C SER A 36 2.90 11.87 28.58
N LYS A 37 3.92 12.59 29.06
CA LYS A 37 4.23 13.98 28.70
C LYS A 37 4.96 14.14 27.36
N TYR A 38 5.58 13.08 26.83
CA TYR A 38 6.42 13.17 25.64
C TYR A 38 5.59 13.15 24.36
N LYS A 39 6.06 13.93 23.37
CA LYS A 39 5.59 13.87 21.98
C LYS A 39 6.35 12.75 21.25
N LYS A 40 5.94 12.42 20.01
CA LYS A 40 6.49 11.25 19.29
C LYS A 40 8.02 11.24 19.26
N ALA A 41 8.67 12.32 18.82
CA ALA A 41 10.13 12.38 18.69
C ALA A 41 10.81 12.16 20.05
N ASP A 42 10.49 12.98 21.05
CA ASP A 42 11.04 12.88 22.40
C ASP A 42 10.75 11.52 23.07
N LEU A 43 9.61 10.90 22.74
CA LEU A 43 9.23 9.60 23.28
C LEU A 43 10.10 8.47 22.73
N ILE A 44 10.53 8.55 21.48
CA ILE A 44 11.44 7.56 20.88
C ILE A 44 12.77 7.58 21.63
N ASP A 45 13.36 8.77 21.78
CA ASP A 45 14.64 8.92 22.48
C ASP A 45 14.49 8.49 23.95
N TYR A 46 13.41 8.89 24.62
CA TYR A 46 13.14 8.48 26.00
C TYR A 46 13.01 6.96 26.19
N ILE A 47 12.38 6.25 25.24
CA ILE A 47 12.28 4.78 25.30
C ILE A 47 13.68 4.17 25.19
N ILE A 48 14.48 4.62 24.21
CA ILE A 48 15.82 4.09 23.96
C ILE A 48 16.74 4.34 25.17
N ASP A 49 16.69 5.54 25.75
CA ASP A 49 17.48 5.91 26.93
C ASP A 49 17.04 5.17 28.21
N SER A 50 15.83 4.61 28.22
CA SER A 50 15.29 3.84 29.34
C SER A 50 15.65 2.35 29.28
N MET A 51 16.32 1.88 28.22
CA MET A 51 16.65 0.47 28.01
C MET A 51 18.15 0.24 28.10
N SER A 52 18.56 -0.88 28.71
CA SER A 52 19.93 -1.39 28.61
C SER A 52 20.20 -1.98 27.22
N ASP A 53 21.48 -2.19 26.89
CA ASP A 53 21.85 -2.79 25.61
C ASP A 53 21.29 -4.23 25.48
N GLU A 54 21.24 -5.00 26.58
CA GLU A 54 20.64 -6.34 26.62
C GLU A 54 19.12 -6.29 26.41
N GLU A 55 18.44 -5.29 26.97
CA GLU A 55 17.00 -5.10 26.79
C GLU A 55 16.68 -4.72 25.34
N ILE A 56 17.53 -3.92 24.69
CA ILE A 56 17.41 -3.58 23.26
C ILE A 56 17.55 -4.84 22.41
N GLU A 57 18.58 -5.66 22.65
CA GLU A 57 18.79 -6.91 21.92
C GLU A 57 17.59 -7.86 22.02
N GLU A 58 17.05 -8.07 23.22
CA GLU A 58 15.89 -8.94 23.44
C GLU A 58 14.60 -8.33 22.83
N PHE A 59 14.44 -7.01 22.87
CA PHE A 59 13.34 -6.33 22.20
C PHE A 59 13.38 -6.53 20.69
N LEU A 60 14.54 -6.31 20.06
CA LEU A 60 14.74 -6.52 18.63
C LEU A 60 14.51 -8.00 18.25
N LYS A 61 14.93 -8.94 19.09
CA LYS A 61 14.69 -10.36 18.87
C LYS A 61 13.20 -10.71 18.83
N THR A 62 12.39 -10.09 19.68
CA THR A 62 10.98 -10.48 19.89
C THR A 62 9.98 -9.65 19.08
N LYS A 63 10.21 -8.36 18.87
CA LYS A 63 9.21 -7.42 18.33
C LYS A 63 9.50 -6.95 16.90
N GLU A 64 10.77 -6.92 16.49
CA GLU A 64 11.22 -6.40 15.19
C GLU A 64 10.41 -6.96 14.01
N LEU A 65 10.31 -8.29 13.91
CA LEU A 65 9.69 -8.94 12.76
C LEU A 65 8.22 -8.50 12.58
N GLY A 66 7.49 -8.26 13.66
CA GLY A 66 6.10 -7.80 13.59
C GLY A 66 5.98 -6.40 12.96
N PHE A 67 6.87 -5.48 13.34
CA PHE A 67 6.88 -4.11 12.79
C PHE A 67 7.31 -4.08 11.32
N ILE A 68 8.32 -4.88 10.98
CA ILE A 68 8.83 -5.01 9.61
C ILE A 68 7.78 -5.64 8.71
N THR A 69 7.14 -6.73 9.15
CA THR A 69 6.04 -7.38 8.42
C THR A 69 4.93 -6.39 8.08
N LYS A 70 4.48 -5.60 9.07
CA LYS A 70 3.43 -4.60 8.86
C LYS A 70 3.82 -3.53 7.83
N SER A 71 5.07 -3.08 7.86
CA SER A 71 5.55 -2.02 6.94
C SER A 71 5.69 -2.55 5.50
N ILE A 72 6.16 -3.81 5.36
CA ILE A 72 6.19 -4.54 4.09
C ILE A 72 4.78 -4.77 3.55
N ASP A 73 3.83 -5.21 4.37
CA ASP A 73 2.46 -5.45 3.94
C ASP A 73 1.81 -4.15 3.41
N ASN A 74 2.05 -3.02 4.07
CA ASN A 74 1.60 -1.71 3.56
C ASN A 74 2.28 -1.32 2.23
N ALA A 75 3.55 -1.68 2.04
CA ALA A 75 4.24 -1.43 0.77
C ALA A 75 3.63 -2.27 -0.36
N ILE A 76 3.30 -3.53 -0.08
CA ILE A 76 2.58 -4.40 -1.02
C ILE A 76 1.19 -3.81 -1.32
N ASP A 77 0.49 -3.26 -0.34
CA ASP A 77 -0.78 -2.57 -0.58
C ASP A 77 -0.62 -1.36 -1.51
N ILE A 78 0.46 -0.58 -1.38
CA ILE A 78 0.76 0.53 -2.30
C ILE A 78 0.98 0.00 -3.73
N ILE A 79 1.78 -1.06 -3.88
CA ILE A 79 2.04 -1.70 -5.18
C ILE A 79 0.75 -2.24 -5.82
N ASN A 80 -0.13 -2.81 -4.99
CA ASN A 80 -1.40 -3.38 -5.41
C ASN A 80 -2.50 -2.32 -5.63
N GLY A 81 -2.20 -1.05 -5.35
CA GLY A 81 -3.16 0.05 -5.45
C GLY A 81 -4.29 0.00 -4.40
N THR A 82 -4.15 -0.80 -3.35
CA THR A 82 -5.07 -0.87 -2.20
C THR A 82 -4.65 0.06 -1.06
N GLY A 83 -3.43 0.59 -1.10
CA GLY A 83 -2.92 1.59 -0.18
C GLY A 83 -3.56 2.97 -0.33
N ARG A 84 -3.27 3.87 0.62
CA ARG A 84 -3.71 5.28 0.61
C ARG A 84 -2.97 6.15 -0.41
N GLU A 85 -1.95 5.58 -1.02
CA GLU A 85 -1.07 6.22 -1.99
C GLU A 85 -0.86 5.26 -3.17
N SER A 86 -0.44 5.81 -4.30
CA SER A 86 -0.04 5.06 -5.49
C SER A 86 1.42 5.36 -5.81
N ILE A 87 2.07 4.43 -6.49
CA ILE A 87 3.29 4.73 -7.23
C ILE A 87 2.89 5.58 -8.44
N ASP A 88 3.46 6.78 -8.54
CA ASP A 88 3.29 7.68 -9.69
C ASP A 88 4.34 7.37 -10.77
N GLY A 89 5.58 7.08 -10.35
CA GLY A 89 6.63 6.65 -11.26
C GLY A 89 7.86 6.10 -10.55
N ILE A 90 8.64 5.28 -11.25
CA ILE A 90 9.94 4.79 -10.80
C ILE A 90 10.98 5.15 -11.87
N LYS A 91 12.08 5.77 -11.44
CA LYS A 91 13.22 6.15 -12.28
C LYS A 91 14.47 5.43 -11.80
N ILE A 92 15.16 4.74 -12.70
CA ILE A 92 16.49 4.20 -12.42
C ILE A 92 17.49 5.33 -12.71
N LYS A 93 18.13 5.87 -11.67
CA LYS A 93 19.06 7.01 -11.76
C LYS A 93 20.44 6.56 -12.19
N ASP A 94 20.93 5.51 -11.56
CA ASP A 94 22.21 4.87 -11.87
C ASP A 94 22.05 3.35 -11.78
N PRO A 95 22.00 2.64 -12.92
CA PRO A 95 21.90 1.18 -12.93
C PRO A 95 23.12 0.47 -12.34
N ASP A 96 24.32 1.09 -12.40
CA ASP A 96 25.56 0.46 -11.94
C ASP A 96 25.68 0.54 -10.40
N ASN A 97 25.14 1.62 -9.82
CA ASN A 97 25.05 1.83 -8.38
C ASN A 97 23.68 1.45 -7.78
N HIS A 98 22.81 0.83 -8.58
CA HIS A 98 21.46 0.41 -8.19
C HIS A 98 20.61 1.54 -7.58
N GLU A 99 20.80 2.77 -8.05
CA GLU A 99 20.11 3.95 -7.56
C GLU A 99 18.73 4.09 -8.21
N ILE A 100 17.71 4.21 -7.37
CA ILE A 100 16.32 4.37 -7.81
C ILE A 100 15.67 5.58 -7.11
N GLU A 101 14.80 6.25 -7.83
CA GLU A 101 13.89 7.27 -7.31
C GLU A 101 12.46 6.83 -7.60
N ILE A 102 11.61 6.87 -6.57
CA ILE A 102 10.21 6.48 -6.65
C ILE A 102 9.36 7.65 -6.20
N ASP A 103 8.48 8.09 -7.10
CA ASP A 103 7.50 9.13 -6.84
C ASP A 103 6.17 8.48 -6.45
N PHE A 104 5.55 8.99 -5.39
CA PHE A 104 4.28 8.52 -4.86
C PHE A 104 3.27 9.65 -4.84
N LYS A 105 2.01 9.28 -5.07
CA LYS A 105 0.87 10.20 -5.06
C LYS A 105 -0.22 9.73 -4.12
N GLY A 106 -0.49 10.56 -3.11
CA GLY A 106 -1.63 10.43 -2.21
C GLY A 106 -2.80 11.32 -2.63
N PHE A 107 -3.78 11.51 -1.73
CA PHE A 107 -4.95 12.33 -2.03
C PHE A 107 -4.60 13.81 -2.25
N ASN A 108 -3.78 14.37 -1.36
CA ASN A 108 -3.42 15.80 -1.32
C ASN A 108 -1.91 16.00 -1.06
N TRP A 109 -1.10 14.98 -1.32
CA TRP A 109 0.35 15.05 -1.12
C TRP A 109 1.06 14.20 -2.15
N GLU A 110 2.30 14.57 -2.42
CA GLU A 110 3.24 13.85 -3.26
C GLU A 110 4.50 13.64 -2.40
N THR A 111 5.12 12.48 -2.58
CA THR A 111 6.26 12.02 -1.78
C THR A 111 7.27 11.43 -2.74
N SER A 112 8.55 11.76 -2.61
CA SER A 112 9.63 11.10 -3.35
C SER A 112 10.53 10.30 -2.41
N SER A 113 11.02 9.16 -2.91
CA SER A 113 11.94 8.30 -2.19
C SER A 113 13.09 7.88 -3.09
N TYR A 114 14.30 8.15 -2.62
CA TYR A 114 15.55 7.63 -3.15
C TYR A 114 15.99 6.39 -2.36
N LEU A 115 16.56 5.41 -3.06
CA LEU A 115 17.16 4.22 -2.47
C LEU A 115 18.30 3.71 -3.35
N SER A 116 19.41 3.30 -2.73
CA SER A 116 20.47 2.52 -3.36
C SER A 116 20.83 1.32 -2.47
N ILE A 117 20.70 0.11 -3.04
CA ILE A 117 21.11 -1.13 -2.38
C ILE A 117 22.19 -1.82 -3.23
N THR A 118 23.40 -1.82 -2.72
CA THR A 118 24.57 -2.50 -3.28
C THR A 118 25.11 -3.51 -2.27
N LYS A 119 26.07 -4.34 -2.68
CA LYS A 119 26.76 -5.26 -1.76
C LYS A 119 27.49 -4.51 -0.65
N ASP A 120 27.97 -3.30 -0.93
CA ASP A 120 28.79 -2.52 -0.03
C ASP A 120 27.96 -1.82 1.05
N ASN A 121 26.69 -1.49 0.78
CA ASN A 121 25.79 -0.82 1.72
C ASN A 121 24.59 -1.68 2.18
N ILE A 122 24.54 -2.99 1.87
CA ILE A 122 23.39 -3.87 2.19
C ILE A 122 23.01 -3.99 3.69
N HIS A 123 23.88 -3.50 4.57
CA HIS A 123 23.68 -3.46 6.02
C HIS A 123 23.12 -2.11 6.51
N ASP A 124 23.27 -1.06 5.70
CA ASP A 124 22.70 0.28 5.90
C ASP A 124 22.55 0.97 4.53
N PRO A 125 21.48 0.67 3.77
CA PRO A 125 21.33 1.22 2.44
C PRO A 125 21.24 2.74 2.46
N GLU A 126 21.84 3.35 1.44
CA GLU A 126 21.66 4.77 1.20
C GLU A 126 20.20 5.02 0.81
N ARG A 127 19.54 5.92 1.53
CA ARG A 127 18.12 6.18 1.39
C ARG A 127 17.82 7.62 1.76
N ASP A 128 16.86 8.19 1.05
CA ASP A 128 16.26 9.48 1.40
C ASP A 128 14.79 9.41 1.02
N CYS A 129 13.93 9.96 1.87
CA CYS A 129 12.50 10.00 1.59
C CYS A 129 11.90 11.18 2.32
N ASP A 130 11.17 12.02 1.58
CA ASP A 130 10.56 13.24 2.11
C ASP A 130 9.32 12.98 3.00
N CYS A 131 8.91 11.72 3.14
CA CYS A 131 7.85 11.34 4.06
C CYS A 131 8.33 11.50 5.52
N ARG A 132 7.40 11.83 6.42
CA ARG A 132 7.67 12.05 7.86
C ARG A 132 8.47 10.95 8.57
N ILE A 133 8.41 9.71 8.08
CA ILE A 133 9.14 8.57 8.66
C ILE A 133 10.54 8.49 8.04
N GLY A 134 10.62 8.61 6.72
CA GLY A 134 11.85 8.51 5.94
C GLY A 134 12.80 9.68 6.18
N SER A 135 12.27 10.88 6.39
CA SER A 135 13.06 12.10 6.67
C SER A 135 13.86 12.00 7.98
N GLU A 136 13.48 11.07 8.85
CA GLU A 136 14.14 10.76 10.13
C GLU A 136 14.93 9.44 10.07
N GLY A 137 15.24 8.94 8.86
CA GLY A 137 15.98 7.71 8.61
C GLY A 137 15.19 6.40 8.81
N GLY A 138 13.89 6.50 9.10
CA GLY A 138 13.03 5.36 9.39
C GLY A 138 12.71 4.45 8.19
N LEU A 139 12.35 3.20 8.48
CA LEU A 139 11.99 2.19 7.47
C LEU A 139 10.51 2.31 7.04
N CYS A 140 10.20 3.41 6.36
CA CYS A 140 8.86 3.73 5.89
C CYS A 140 8.35 2.75 4.82
N ASN A 141 7.05 2.79 4.51
CA ASN A 141 6.48 1.94 3.45
C ASN A 141 7.12 2.24 2.08
N HIS A 142 7.55 3.48 1.83
CA HIS A 142 8.22 3.88 0.58
C HIS A 142 9.58 3.20 0.41
N PHE A 143 10.38 3.13 1.49
CA PHE A 143 11.62 2.35 1.53
C PHE A 143 11.34 0.88 1.16
N TRP A 144 10.28 0.29 1.71
CA TRP A 144 9.93 -1.10 1.41
C TRP A 144 9.44 -1.33 -0.03
N VAL A 145 8.78 -0.34 -0.65
CA VAL A 145 8.48 -0.38 -2.08
C VAL A 145 9.78 -0.41 -2.90
N GLY A 146 10.75 0.44 -2.58
CA GLY A 146 12.06 0.44 -3.23
C GLY A 146 12.87 -0.84 -2.99
N PHE A 147 12.78 -1.41 -1.79
CA PHE A 147 13.39 -2.68 -1.44
C PHE A 147 12.83 -3.83 -2.29
N ILE A 148 11.50 -3.91 -2.42
CA ILE A 148 10.83 -4.92 -3.26
C ILE A 148 11.20 -4.74 -4.73
N PHE A 149 11.20 -3.50 -5.22
CA PHE A 149 11.64 -3.19 -6.59
C PHE A 149 13.07 -3.71 -6.84
N SER A 150 14.00 -3.41 -5.93
CA SER A 150 15.41 -3.80 -6.03
C SER A 150 15.61 -5.32 -5.98
N LEU A 151 14.80 -6.04 -5.20
CA LEU A 151 14.76 -7.51 -5.21
C LEU A 151 14.31 -8.06 -6.56
N ILE A 152 13.23 -7.51 -7.15
CA ILE A 152 12.70 -7.97 -8.44
C ILE A 152 13.69 -7.68 -9.58
N GLN A 153 14.37 -6.53 -9.53
CA GLN A 153 15.48 -6.19 -10.45
C GLN A 153 16.75 -7.01 -10.22
N LYS A 154 16.80 -7.84 -9.17
CA LYS A 154 17.95 -8.69 -8.80
C LYS A 154 19.20 -7.90 -8.43
N TYR A 155 19.05 -6.68 -7.92
CA TYR A 155 20.16 -5.87 -7.40
C TYR A 155 20.84 -6.53 -6.19
N PHE A 156 20.09 -7.34 -5.44
CA PHE A 156 20.60 -8.21 -4.38
C PHE A 156 19.68 -9.43 -4.22
N LYS A 157 20.13 -10.45 -3.49
CA LYS A 157 19.28 -11.58 -3.07
C LYS A 157 18.78 -11.35 -1.65
N ILE A 158 17.59 -11.85 -1.33
CA ILE A 158 17.05 -11.77 0.03
C ILE A 158 17.99 -12.40 1.08
N SER A 159 18.75 -13.43 0.69
CA SER A 159 19.77 -14.08 1.54
C SER A 159 20.96 -13.18 1.89
N ASP A 160 21.20 -12.15 1.08
CA ASP A 160 22.31 -11.22 1.25
C ASP A 160 21.92 -10.08 2.21
N TRP A 161 20.63 -9.90 2.48
CA TRP A 161 20.09 -8.84 3.32
C TRP A 161 20.52 -9.00 4.79
N LYS A 162 21.03 -7.92 5.39
CA LYS A 162 21.66 -7.96 6.73
C LYS A 162 21.13 -6.92 7.72
N MET A 163 20.35 -5.93 7.27
CA MET A 163 19.92 -4.85 8.15
C MET A 163 18.80 -5.27 9.12
N THR A 164 17.88 -6.13 8.68
CA THR A 164 16.70 -6.51 9.48
C THR A 164 16.17 -7.91 9.16
N LYS A 165 15.42 -8.51 10.10
CA LYS A 165 14.68 -9.75 9.85
C LYS A 165 13.56 -9.54 8.84
N ILE A 166 13.53 -10.40 7.81
CA ILE A 166 12.52 -10.39 6.76
C ILE A 166 11.52 -11.54 6.96
N PRO A 167 10.22 -11.35 6.69
CA PRO A 167 9.23 -12.43 6.74
C PRO A 167 9.58 -13.56 5.76
N LYS A 168 9.53 -14.81 6.22
CA LYS A 168 9.89 -16.00 5.42
C LYS A 168 9.03 -16.19 4.18
N ASP A 169 7.82 -15.64 4.19
CA ASP A 169 6.85 -15.72 3.10
C ASP A 169 6.94 -14.53 2.13
N LEU A 170 7.88 -13.59 2.31
CA LEU A 170 8.01 -12.40 1.45
C LEU A 170 8.16 -12.77 -0.02
N GLU A 171 9.09 -13.67 -0.37
CA GLU A 171 9.31 -14.07 -1.77
C GLU A 171 8.04 -14.62 -2.42
N LYS A 172 7.21 -15.34 -1.65
CA LYS A 172 5.93 -15.84 -2.12
C LYS A 172 4.93 -14.70 -2.35
N LYS A 173 4.89 -13.71 -1.46
CA LYS A 173 4.00 -12.54 -1.55
C LYS A 173 4.30 -11.67 -2.77
N ILE A 174 5.58 -11.50 -3.12
CA ILE A 174 6.00 -10.60 -4.22
C ILE A 174 6.15 -11.31 -5.57
N LYS A 175 5.94 -12.62 -5.63
CA LYS A 175 6.19 -13.44 -6.84
C LYS A 175 5.39 -12.99 -8.07
N THR A 176 4.22 -12.40 -7.86
CA THR A 176 3.30 -11.96 -8.93
C THR A 176 3.50 -10.50 -9.33
N ILE A 177 4.41 -9.79 -8.66
CA ILE A 177 4.77 -8.41 -8.97
C ILE A 177 5.75 -8.42 -10.15
N SER A 178 5.38 -7.72 -11.22
CA SER A 178 6.21 -7.53 -12.41
C SER A 178 6.59 -6.07 -12.59
N ILE A 179 7.72 -5.85 -13.28
CA ILE A 179 8.19 -4.52 -13.64
C ILE A 179 8.12 -4.40 -15.16
N SER A 180 7.42 -3.39 -15.65
CA SER A 180 7.28 -3.11 -17.07
C SER A 180 8.04 -1.82 -17.41
N LYS A 181 8.82 -1.84 -18.49
CA LYS A 181 9.48 -0.63 -18.99
C LYS A 181 8.45 0.27 -19.67
N VAL A 182 8.45 1.56 -19.33
CA VAL A 182 7.68 2.57 -20.05
C VAL A 182 8.64 3.27 -20.99
N SER A 183 8.50 3.04 -22.29
CA SER A 183 9.23 3.78 -23.30
C SER A 183 8.73 5.23 -23.33
N THR A 184 9.50 6.14 -22.77
CA THR A 184 9.32 7.57 -22.99
C THR A 184 9.88 7.90 -24.37
N GLU A 185 9.01 7.90 -25.40
CA GLU A 185 9.32 8.56 -26.67
C GLU A 185 9.36 10.07 -26.42
N VAL A 186 10.54 10.58 -26.06
CA VAL A 186 10.84 12.01 -26.14
C VAL A 186 11.77 12.20 -27.33
N GLY A 187 11.26 12.95 -28.31
CA GLY A 187 11.89 13.16 -29.61
C GLY A 187 13.38 13.50 -29.54
N GLU A 188 14.11 12.93 -30.48
CA GLU A 188 15.53 13.15 -30.74
C GLU A 188 15.90 14.65 -30.70
N LYS A 189 16.89 14.98 -29.86
CA LYS A 189 18.17 15.60 -30.25
C LYS A 189 18.94 16.02 -29.00
N ASP A 190 19.71 15.09 -28.44
CA ASP A 190 21.10 15.34 -28.01
C ASP A 190 21.67 14.09 -27.33
N SER A 191 22.48 13.37 -28.10
CA SER A 191 23.22 12.18 -27.71
C SER A 191 24.41 12.55 -26.82
N LYS A 192 24.21 12.54 -25.49
CA LYS A 192 25.26 12.23 -24.48
C LYS A 192 24.79 12.16 -23.01
N ARG A 193 23.49 12.16 -22.72
CA ARG A 193 22.97 11.80 -21.39
C ARG A 193 22.10 10.56 -21.53
N LYS A 194 22.44 9.46 -20.83
CA LYS A 194 21.51 8.33 -20.66
C LYS A 194 20.24 8.92 -20.03
N THR A 195 19.15 8.97 -20.78
CA THR A 195 17.84 9.35 -20.24
C THR A 195 17.47 8.32 -19.17
N PRO A 196 16.98 8.73 -17.98
CA PRO A 196 16.58 7.80 -16.94
C PRO A 196 15.51 6.85 -17.50
N GLU A 197 15.71 5.54 -17.34
CA GLU A 197 14.68 4.57 -17.70
C GLU A 197 13.51 4.71 -16.71
N SER A 198 12.33 5.05 -17.24
CA SER A 198 11.08 5.06 -16.48
C SER A 198 10.43 3.68 -16.51
N VAL A 199 10.05 3.16 -15.36
CA VAL A 199 9.41 1.84 -15.23
C VAL A 199 8.18 1.92 -14.34
N THR A 200 7.27 0.97 -14.52
CA THR A 200 6.09 0.76 -13.67
C THR A 200 6.21 -0.58 -12.96
N MET A 201 5.66 -0.65 -11.74
CA MET A 201 5.62 -1.87 -10.94
C MET A 201 4.16 -2.21 -10.65
N VAL A 202 3.73 -3.40 -11.04
CA VAL A 202 2.33 -3.85 -10.93
C VAL A 202 2.29 -5.30 -10.47
N ASP A 203 1.43 -5.62 -9.52
CA ASP A 203 1.05 -7.01 -9.23
C ASP A 203 -0.01 -7.47 -10.24
N GLU A 204 0.39 -8.29 -11.21
CA GLU A 204 -0.50 -8.78 -12.26
C GLU A 204 -1.66 -9.63 -11.70
N SER A 205 -1.45 -10.26 -10.54
CA SER A 205 -2.47 -11.07 -9.88
C SER A 205 -3.46 -10.24 -9.07
N SER A 206 -3.13 -8.98 -8.76
CA SER A 206 -3.95 -8.11 -7.93
C SER A 206 -5.30 -7.82 -8.59
N ALA A 207 -6.32 -7.62 -7.74
CA ALA A 207 -7.64 -7.21 -8.20
C ALA A 207 -7.56 -5.92 -9.05
N MET A 208 -6.70 -4.98 -8.65
CA MET A 208 -6.49 -3.72 -9.35
C MET A 208 -5.95 -3.92 -10.77
N SER A 209 -4.95 -4.79 -10.96
CA SER A 209 -4.39 -5.07 -12.28
C SER A 209 -5.47 -5.59 -13.23
N LYS A 210 -6.25 -6.59 -12.79
CA LYS A 210 -7.30 -7.22 -13.61
C LYS A 210 -8.38 -6.24 -14.08
N ILE A 211 -8.71 -5.26 -13.25
CA ILE A 211 -9.81 -4.32 -13.52
C ILE A 211 -9.32 -2.91 -13.88
N SER A 212 -8.02 -2.71 -14.06
CA SER A 212 -7.40 -1.43 -14.42
C SER A 212 -8.02 -0.84 -15.70
N LYS A 213 -8.31 -1.68 -16.70
CA LYS A 213 -9.04 -1.33 -17.93
C LYS A 213 -10.44 -0.74 -17.69
N TYR A 214 -11.02 -0.97 -16.53
CA TYR A 214 -12.35 -0.49 -16.15
C TYR A 214 -12.30 0.68 -15.16
N LEU A 215 -11.11 1.14 -14.75
CA LEU A 215 -10.99 2.27 -13.84
C LEU A 215 -11.61 3.52 -14.48
N ASP A 216 -12.33 4.29 -13.67
CA ASP A 216 -13.12 5.47 -14.04
C ASP A 216 -14.22 5.24 -15.10
N SER A 217 -14.49 3.97 -15.42
CA SER A 217 -15.54 3.55 -16.35
C SER A 217 -16.78 3.03 -15.62
N ARG A 218 -17.90 2.95 -16.36
CA ARG A 218 -19.09 2.24 -15.86
C ARG A 218 -18.96 0.74 -16.09
N VAL A 219 -19.26 -0.01 -15.04
CA VAL A 219 -19.16 -1.46 -14.98
C VAL A 219 -20.48 -2.06 -14.48
N THR A 220 -20.62 -3.36 -14.70
CA THR A 220 -21.63 -4.19 -14.04
C THR A 220 -20.93 -5.13 -13.07
N ILE A 221 -21.46 -5.15 -11.84
CA ILE A 221 -21.25 -6.26 -10.91
C ILE A 221 -22.27 -7.32 -11.27
N TYR A 222 -21.81 -8.40 -11.90
CA TYR A 222 -22.68 -9.51 -12.28
C TYR A 222 -23.12 -10.30 -11.06
N GLN A 223 -22.20 -10.45 -10.10
CA GLN A 223 -22.45 -11.11 -8.83
C GLN A 223 -21.42 -10.65 -7.79
N GLY A 224 -21.84 -10.45 -6.55
CA GLY A 224 -20.96 -10.38 -5.39
C GLY A 224 -21.75 -10.62 -4.12
N GLU A 225 -21.13 -11.26 -3.14
CA GLU A 225 -21.77 -11.65 -1.87
C GLU A 225 -21.49 -10.61 -0.80
N ILE A 226 -22.54 -10.05 -0.18
CA ILE A 226 -22.35 -9.02 0.86
C ILE A 226 -21.77 -9.66 2.11
N ASN A 227 -20.55 -9.27 2.48
CA ASN A 227 -19.91 -9.68 3.73
C ASN A 227 -20.17 -8.67 4.86
N LYS A 228 -20.22 -7.38 4.53
CA LYS A 228 -20.41 -6.31 5.52
C LYS A 228 -21.25 -5.16 4.97
N ILE A 229 -22.04 -4.55 5.85
CA ILE A 229 -22.84 -3.35 5.57
C ILE A 229 -22.53 -2.32 6.65
N ASP A 230 -21.96 -1.18 6.25
CA ASP A 230 -21.71 -0.04 7.13
C ASP A 230 -22.60 1.14 6.76
N GLU A 231 -23.42 1.63 7.70
CA GLU A 231 -24.17 2.88 7.56
C GLU A 231 -23.26 4.08 7.81
N ARG A 232 -23.37 5.10 6.96
CA ARG A 232 -22.62 6.36 7.06
C ARG A 232 -23.52 7.55 6.80
N GLU A 233 -23.21 8.66 7.44
CA GLU A 233 -23.83 9.95 7.18
C GLU A 233 -22.81 10.91 6.56
N SER A 234 -23.25 11.70 5.60
CA SER A 234 -22.49 12.81 5.02
C SER A 234 -23.30 14.09 5.17
N VAL A 235 -22.66 15.13 5.69
CA VAL A 235 -23.22 16.48 5.78
C VAL A 235 -22.54 17.34 4.73
N PHE A 236 -23.30 17.87 3.79
CA PHE A 236 -22.82 18.79 2.76
C PHE A 236 -23.73 20.02 2.73
N GLU A 237 -23.17 21.20 2.97
CA GLU A 237 -23.92 22.47 3.01
C GLU A 237 -25.18 22.42 3.91
N GLY A 238 -25.08 21.73 5.05
CA GLY A 238 -26.21 21.57 5.99
C GLY A 238 -27.19 20.45 5.64
N HIS A 239 -27.11 19.85 4.46
CA HIS A 239 -27.91 18.69 4.08
C HIS A 239 -27.26 17.40 4.59
N LYS A 240 -27.97 16.67 5.45
CA LYS A 240 -27.60 15.32 5.86
C LYS A 240 -28.08 14.31 4.84
N SER A 241 -27.17 13.48 4.34
CA SER A 241 -27.47 12.37 3.44
C SER A 241 -26.92 11.07 4.01
N LYS A 242 -27.75 10.02 4.01
CA LYS A 242 -27.36 8.68 4.43
C LYS A 242 -26.90 7.86 3.22
N TYR A 243 -25.84 7.08 3.43
CA TYR A 243 -25.37 6.11 2.46
C TYR A 243 -24.82 4.88 3.16
N TYR A 244 -24.77 3.79 2.41
CA TYR A 244 -24.33 2.49 2.88
C TYR A 244 -23.08 2.09 2.09
N LEU A 245 -22.09 1.55 2.80
CA LEU A 245 -20.95 0.87 2.20
C LEU A 245 -21.17 -0.64 2.33
N LEU A 246 -21.18 -1.33 1.19
CA LEU A 246 -21.32 -2.77 1.11
C LEU A 246 -19.96 -3.35 0.73
N ASP A 247 -19.36 -4.14 1.61
CA ASP A 247 -18.16 -4.91 1.26
C ASP A 247 -18.61 -6.24 0.67
N LEU A 248 -18.24 -6.48 -0.58
CA LEU A 248 -18.55 -7.70 -1.29
C LEU A 248 -17.35 -8.63 -1.36
N ASP A 249 -17.60 -9.92 -1.23
CA ASP A 249 -16.64 -10.99 -1.54
C ASP A 249 -17.01 -11.71 -2.85
N LYS A 250 -16.03 -12.37 -3.48
CA LYS A 250 -16.18 -13.22 -4.69
C LYS A 250 -16.91 -12.49 -5.83
N VAL A 251 -16.38 -11.33 -6.20
CA VAL A 251 -17.03 -10.38 -7.09
C VAL A 251 -16.71 -10.70 -8.54
N LYS A 252 -17.75 -10.84 -9.36
CA LYS A 252 -17.69 -10.93 -10.82
C LYS A 252 -18.01 -9.57 -11.42
N ILE A 253 -17.07 -8.98 -12.13
CA ILE A 253 -17.12 -7.61 -12.64
C ILE A 253 -16.72 -7.55 -14.11
N GLY A 254 -17.30 -6.62 -14.86
CA GLY A 254 -16.94 -6.39 -16.26
C GLY A 254 -17.72 -5.22 -16.87
N PRO A 255 -17.80 -5.14 -18.21
CA PRO A 255 -18.42 -4.02 -18.90
C PRO A 255 -19.87 -3.79 -18.46
N GLN A 256 -20.32 -2.54 -18.57
CA GLN A 256 -21.69 -2.21 -18.24
C GLN A 256 -22.67 -2.89 -19.21
N ILE A 257 -23.55 -3.76 -18.69
CA ILE A 257 -24.67 -4.30 -19.44
C ILE A 257 -25.77 -3.24 -19.58
N LYS A 258 -26.12 -2.86 -20.81
CA LYS A 258 -27.33 -2.07 -21.11
C LYS A 258 -28.45 -2.95 -21.69
N LYS A 259 -28.08 -4.01 -22.43
CA LYS A 259 -28.98 -5.00 -23.03
C LYS A 259 -28.41 -6.41 -22.83
N LYS A 260 -29.24 -7.44 -22.91
CA LYS A 260 -28.80 -8.84 -22.71
C LYS A 260 -27.68 -9.28 -23.65
N SER A 261 -27.64 -8.73 -24.87
CA SER A 261 -26.59 -8.97 -25.86
C SER A 261 -25.21 -8.49 -25.46
N ASP A 262 -25.13 -7.58 -24.48
CA ASP A 262 -23.86 -6.99 -24.03
C ASP A 262 -23.14 -7.89 -23.01
N TYR A 263 -23.75 -9.02 -22.65
CA TYR A 263 -23.13 -10.00 -21.76
C TYR A 263 -22.10 -10.83 -22.53
N ASP A 264 -20.83 -10.63 -22.22
CA ASP A 264 -19.74 -11.51 -22.65
C ASP A 264 -19.03 -12.08 -21.42
N GLU A 265 -19.09 -13.40 -21.24
CA GLU A 265 -18.45 -14.10 -20.14
C GLU A 265 -16.92 -13.98 -20.18
N LYS A 266 -16.32 -13.78 -21.36
CA LYS A 266 -14.87 -13.66 -21.51
C LYS A 266 -14.32 -12.33 -21.00
N GLU A 267 -15.17 -11.32 -20.86
CA GLU A 267 -14.78 -10.00 -20.34
C GLU A 267 -15.01 -9.86 -18.82
N ILE A 268 -15.50 -10.93 -18.18
CA ILE A 268 -15.75 -10.98 -16.74
C ILE A 268 -14.46 -11.32 -16.00
N GLU A 269 -14.10 -10.43 -15.09
CA GLU A 269 -13.00 -10.62 -14.15
C GLU A 269 -13.54 -11.06 -12.79
N GLU A 270 -12.81 -11.94 -12.12
CA GLU A 270 -13.08 -12.32 -10.74
C GLU A 270 -12.09 -11.62 -9.79
N ILE A 271 -12.65 -10.85 -8.85
CA ILE A 271 -11.89 -10.18 -7.79
C ILE A 271 -12.37 -10.63 -6.42
N SER A 272 -11.45 -10.72 -5.47
CA SER A 272 -11.74 -11.22 -4.14
C SER A 272 -12.68 -10.31 -3.37
N LYS A 273 -12.47 -8.98 -3.47
CA LYS A 273 -13.20 -7.97 -2.71
C LYS A 273 -13.52 -6.72 -3.53
N LEU A 274 -14.66 -6.10 -3.24
CA LEU A 274 -15.03 -4.78 -3.75
C LEU A 274 -15.94 -4.07 -2.77
N THR A 275 -15.69 -2.79 -2.49
CA THR A 275 -16.64 -1.96 -1.74
C THR A 275 -17.58 -1.23 -2.69
N ILE A 276 -18.87 -1.19 -2.35
CA ILE A 276 -19.90 -0.49 -3.10
C ILE A 276 -20.49 0.62 -2.23
N ARG A 277 -20.56 1.84 -2.76
CA ARG A 277 -21.32 2.94 -2.17
C ARG A 277 -22.74 2.94 -2.72
N LEU A 278 -23.72 2.78 -1.85
CA LEU A 278 -25.15 2.79 -2.19
C LEU A 278 -25.87 3.90 -1.43
N GLY A 279 -26.65 4.71 -2.14
CA GLY A 279 -27.49 5.72 -1.50
C GLY A 279 -28.66 5.07 -0.75
N GLU A 280 -29.15 5.74 0.30
CA GLU A 280 -30.27 5.28 1.14
C GLU A 280 -31.49 4.77 0.34
N LYS A 281 -31.91 5.52 -0.68
CA LYS A 281 -33.02 5.10 -1.56
C LYS A 281 -32.77 3.76 -2.27
N GLY A 282 -31.53 3.51 -2.68
CA GLY A 282 -31.14 2.26 -3.35
C GLY A 282 -31.12 1.08 -2.37
N TYR A 283 -30.63 1.31 -1.15
CA TYR A 283 -30.59 0.31 -0.08
C TYR A 283 -31.99 -0.11 0.36
N ASN A 284 -32.84 0.86 0.72
CA ASN A 284 -34.18 0.62 1.23
C ASN A 284 -35.11 -0.05 0.20
N LYS A 285 -34.83 0.11 -1.10
CA LYS A 285 -35.63 -0.51 -2.17
C LYS A 285 -35.46 -2.03 -2.24
N VAL A 286 -34.29 -2.56 -1.88
CA VAL A 286 -33.96 -3.98 -2.09
C VAL A 286 -33.88 -4.76 -0.77
N SER A 287 -33.79 -4.06 0.37
CA SER A 287 -33.71 -4.65 1.72
C SER A 287 -32.59 -5.69 1.80
N LEU A 288 -31.35 -5.21 1.64
CA LEU A 288 -30.14 -6.03 1.59
C LEU A 288 -29.73 -6.49 2.99
N ASN A 289 -29.22 -7.72 3.07
CA ASN A 289 -28.64 -8.31 4.27
C ASN A 289 -27.24 -8.87 3.95
N VAL A 290 -26.43 -9.05 5.00
CA VAL A 290 -25.20 -9.84 4.91
C VAL A 290 -25.54 -11.25 4.44
N GLY A 291 -24.74 -11.78 3.51
CA GLY A 291 -24.94 -13.05 2.81
C GLY A 291 -25.76 -12.95 1.52
N ASP A 292 -26.45 -11.83 1.26
CA ASP A 292 -27.15 -11.65 -0.01
C ASP A 292 -26.14 -11.56 -1.16
N LYS A 293 -26.41 -12.27 -2.26
CA LYS A 293 -25.72 -12.04 -3.52
C LYS A 293 -26.43 -10.94 -4.31
N ILE A 294 -25.67 -9.99 -4.81
CA ILE A 294 -26.22 -8.84 -5.54
C ILE A 294 -25.59 -8.64 -6.92
N SER A 295 -26.34 -7.95 -7.77
CA SER A 295 -25.88 -7.40 -9.03
C SER A 295 -26.29 -5.93 -9.12
N CYS A 296 -25.41 -5.09 -9.65
CA CYS A 296 -25.69 -3.67 -9.85
C CYS A 296 -24.76 -3.08 -10.93
N ASN A 297 -25.09 -1.86 -11.38
CA ASN A 297 -24.24 -1.07 -12.24
C ASN A 297 -23.65 0.08 -11.44
N GLY A 298 -22.43 0.53 -11.77
CA GLY A 298 -21.85 1.70 -11.14
C GLY A 298 -20.61 2.18 -11.87
N ALA A 299 -20.02 3.28 -11.38
CA ALA A 299 -18.72 3.76 -11.83
C ALA A 299 -17.63 3.20 -10.92
N LEU A 300 -16.69 2.44 -11.47
CA LEU A 300 -15.55 1.94 -10.73
C LEU A 300 -14.53 3.06 -10.58
N THR A 301 -14.12 3.36 -9.36
CA THR A 301 -13.16 4.44 -9.07
C THR A 301 -12.17 3.99 -8.02
N LYS A 302 -10.94 4.52 -8.05
CA LYS A 302 -9.99 4.40 -6.95
C LYS A 302 -10.29 5.51 -5.93
N ASP A 303 -10.67 5.12 -4.73
CA ASP A 303 -10.93 6.00 -3.60
C ASP A 303 -9.78 5.90 -2.60
N ASN A 304 -9.30 7.04 -2.10
CA ASN A 304 -8.11 7.08 -1.25
C ASN A 304 -8.30 6.45 0.13
N PHE A 305 -9.55 6.26 0.56
CA PHE A 305 -9.86 5.65 1.87
C PHE A 305 -10.32 4.21 1.74
N PHE A 306 -11.06 3.89 0.69
CA PHE A 306 -11.70 2.58 0.52
C PHE A 306 -11.04 1.72 -0.58
N GLY A 307 -9.99 2.20 -1.23
CA GLY A 307 -9.34 1.51 -2.34
C GLY A 307 -10.29 1.45 -3.54
N LEU A 308 -10.58 0.25 -4.05
CA LEU A 308 -11.53 0.08 -5.14
C LEU A 308 -12.96 0.28 -4.67
N LEU A 309 -13.62 1.30 -5.22
CA LEU A 309 -14.97 1.68 -4.83
C LEU A 309 -15.88 1.83 -6.05
N LEU A 310 -17.01 1.13 -6.01
CA LEU A 310 -18.11 1.35 -6.95
C LEU A 310 -18.98 2.51 -6.47
N LYS A 311 -18.95 3.64 -7.19
CA LYS A 311 -19.77 4.83 -6.91
C LYS A 311 -20.95 4.90 -7.87
N ARG A 312 -21.95 5.72 -7.51
CA ARG A 312 -23.16 5.97 -8.33
C ARG A 312 -23.87 4.66 -8.71
N SER A 313 -23.99 3.76 -7.73
CA SER A 313 -24.57 2.45 -7.89
C SER A 313 -26.05 2.55 -8.24
N THR A 314 -26.45 1.85 -9.30
CA THR A 314 -27.80 1.85 -9.88
C THR A 314 -28.23 0.44 -10.23
N SER A 315 -29.54 0.24 -10.44
CA SER A 315 -30.11 -1.05 -10.85
C SER A 315 -29.74 -2.21 -9.93
N ILE A 316 -29.57 -1.94 -8.63
CA ILE A 316 -29.23 -2.97 -7.66
C ILE A 316 -30.38 -3.97 -7.51
N LYS A 317 -30.04 -5.25 -7.49
CA LYS A 317 -30.97 -6.37 -7.34
C LYS A 317 -30.28 -7.54 -6.64
N LYS A 318 -31.06 -8.36 -5.93
CA LYS A 318 -30.58 -9.66 -5.44
C LYS A 318 -30.51 -10.63 -6.61
N VAL A 319 -29.46 -11.44 -6.65
CA VAL A 319 -29.31 -12.57 -7.58
C VAL A 319 -29.40 -13.87 -6.79
N LYS A 320 -30.02 -14.87 -7.39
CA LYS A 320 -30.15 -16.21 -6.80
C LYS A 320 -28.81 -16.93 -6.89
#